data_AF-A0A075WBQ3-F1
#
_entry.id   AF-A0A075WBQ3-F1
#
_cell.length_a   1.000
_cell.length_b   1.000
_cell.length_c   1.000
_cell.angle_alpha   90.00
_cell.angle_beta   90.00
_cell.angle_gamma   90.00
#
_symmetry.space_group_name_H-M   'P 1'
#
loop_
_entity.id
_entity.type
_entity.pdbx_description
1 polymer ?
#
loop_
_entity_poly.entity_id
_entity_poly.type
_entity_poly.pdbx_seq_one_letter_code
_entity_poly.pdbx_strand_id
1 'polypeptide(L)'
;MLRRDKKRESRIARERVFYLIKRAEEWKNIDYELARRYVELARKIAMRYRVRIPRELKATYCKKCLYPYKAGKFRVRVRKSRVIITCLNCGFERRIPIRPKRVNRKV
;
A
#
# COMPACT_ATOMS: atom_id res chain seq x y z
N MET A 1 -27.72 15.20 18.28
CA MET A 1 -26.90 14.79 17.12
C MET A 1 -25.42 14.98 17.44
N LEU A 2 -24.64 13.91 17.57
CA LEU A 2 -23.18 14.02 17.73
C LEU A 2 -22.57 14.44 16.39
N ARG A 3 -21.97 15.64 16.31
CA ARG A 3 -21.23 16.08 15.12
C ARG A 3 -19.97 15.22 14.98
N ARG A 4 -19.82 14.57 13.82
CA ARG A 4 -18.61 13.80 13.49
C ARG A 4 -17.40 14.72 13.40
N ASP A 5 -16.39 14.47 14.22
CA ASP A 5 -15.06 15.06 14.06
C ASP A 5 -14.28 14.32 12.97
N LYS A 6 -14.46 14.78 11.73
CA LYS A 6 -13.80 14.21 10.54
C LYS A 6 -12.27 14.25 10.63
N LYS A 7 -11.69 15.26 11.31
CA LYS A 7 -10.23 15.39 11.45
C LYS A 7 -9.70 14.30 12.37
N ARG A 8 -10.33 14.11 13.53
CA ARG A 8 -9.98 13.03 14.47
C ARG A 8 -10.19 11.64 13.87
N GLU A 9 -11.31 11.41 13.19
CA GLU A 9 -11.58 10.15 12.48
C GLU A 9 -10.48 9.84 11.44
N SER A 10 -10.09 10.83 10.64
CA SER A 10 -9.04 10.68 9.62
C SER A 10 -7.67 10.41 10.23
N ARG A 11 -7.35 11.02 11.39
CA ARG A 11 -6.10 10.77 12.11
C ARG A 11 -6.03 9.32 12.61
N ILE A 12 -7.07 8.88 13.32
CA ILE A 12 -7.17 7.50 13.84
C ILE A 12 -7.14 6.49 12.68
N ALA A 13 -7.85 6.77 11.58
CA ALA A 13 -7.83 5.91 10.40
C ALA A 13 -6.43 5.77 9.81
N ARG A 14 -5.65 6.86 9.76
CA ARG A 14 -4.26 6.83 9.27
C ARG A 14 -3.36 5.97 10.15
N GLU A 15 -3.44 6.15 11.46
CA GLU A 15 -2.69 5.35 12.45
C GLU A 15 -3.04 3.87 12.34
N ARG A 16 -4.34 3.55 12.24
CA ARG A 16 -4.82 2.17 12.14
C ARG A 16 -4.38 1.49 10.85
N VAL A 17 -4.41 2.21 9.73
CA VAL A 17 -3.90 1.72 8.45
C VAL A 17 -2.39 1.44 8.52
N PHE A 18 -1.63 2.33 9.14
CA PHE A 18 -0.19 2.14 9.32
C PHE A 18 0.11 0.90 10.16
N TYR A 19 -0.56 0.77 11.30
CA TYR A 19 -0.42 -0.38 12.20
C TYR A 19 -0.75 -1.71 11.49
N LEU A 20 -1.87 -1.78 10.77
CA LEU A 20 -2.29 -2.99 10.06
C LEU A 20 -1.28 -3.41 8.99
N ILE A 21 -0.73 -2.46 8.22
CA ILE A 21 0.27 -2.81 7.21
C ILE A 21 1.59 -3.28 7.85
N LYS A 22 1.99 -2.71 8.99
CA LYS A 22 3.13 -3.23 9.76
C LYS A 22 2.89 -4.65 10.27
N ARG A 23 1.71 -4.93 10.82
CA ARG A 23 1.33 -6.29 11.20
C ARG A 23 1.34 -7.25 10.01
N ALA A 24 0.87 -6.81 8.84
CA ALA A 24 0.97 -7.63 7.63
C ALA A 24 2.43 -7.98 7.30
N GLU A 25 3.37 -7.06 7.51
CA GLU A 25 4.80 -7.29 7.27
C GLU A 25 5.42 -8.29 8.26
N GLU A 26 5.04 -8.22 9.54
CA GLU A 26 5.46 -9.17 10.59
C GLU A 26 4.95 -10.59 10.30
N TRP A 27 3.67 -10.72 9.94
CA TRP A 27 3.01 -12.01 9.81
C TRP A 27 3.18 -12.68 8.45
N LYS A 28 3.64 -11.98 7.40
CA LYS A 28 3.71 -12.52 6.03
C LYS A 28 4.51 -13.81 5.87
N ASN A 29 5.46 -14.07 6.78
CA ASN A 29 6.29 -15.27 6.77
C ASN A 29 5.73 -16.41 7.60
N ILE A 30 4.84 -16.11 8.55
CA ILE A 30 4.27 -17.03 9.53
C ILE A 30 2.89 -17.50 9.05
N ASP A 31 1.98 -16.55 8.86
CA ASP A 31 0.61 -16.78 8.39
C ASP A 31 0.30 -15.79 7.27
N TYR A 32 0.31 -16.31 6.05
CA TYR A 32 0.04 -15.52 4.85
C TYR A 32 -1.40 -15.03 4.78
N GLU A 33 -2.38 -15.86 5.16
CA GLU A 33 -3.80 -15.50 5.05
C GLU A 33 -4.14 -14.37 6.01
N LEU A 34 -3.61 -14.45 7.24
CA LEU A 34 -3.72 -13.38 8.23
C LEU A 34 -3.05 -12.09 7.74
N ALA A 35 -1.85 -12.18 7.18
CA ALA A 35 -1.14 -11.02 6.64
C ALA A 35 -1.91 -10.37 5.48
N ARG A 36 -2.49 -11.16 4.57
CA ARG A 36 -3.36 -10.68 3.49
C ARG A 36 -4.60 -9.98 4.04
N ARG A 37 -5.22 -10.55 5.09
CA ARG A 37 -6.39 -9.97 5.75
C ARG A 37 -6.09 -8.62 6.39
N TYR A 38 -4.91 -8.45 6.99
CA TYR A 38 -4.48 -7.14 7.50
C TYR A 38 -4.37 -6.08 6.40
N VAL A 39 -3.78 -6.42 5.24
CA VAL A 39 -3.71 -5.52 4.08
C VAL A 39 -5.10 -5.16 3.57
N GLU A 40 -6.00 -6.13 3.50
CA GLU A 40 -7.38 -5.92 3.07
C GLU A 40 -8.12 -4.94 4.01
N LEU A 41 -8.02 -5.15 5.32
CA LEU A 41 -8.62 -4.26 6.33
C LEU A 41 -8.03 -2.84 6.23
N ALA A 42 -6.71 -2.73 6.10
CA ALA A 42 -6.04 -1.44 5.93
C ALA A 42 -6.57 -0.71 4.67
N ARG A 43 -6.74 -1.42 3.56
CA ARG A 43 -7.29 -0.85 2.33
C ARG A 43 -8.75 -0.41 2.51
N LYS A 44 -9.60 -1.21 3.15
CA LYS A 44 -11.01 -0.88 3.42
C LYS A 44 -11.14 0.38 4.28
N ILE A 45 -10.36 0.49 5.36
CA ILE A 45 -10.33 1.68 6.23
C ILE A 45 -9.83 2.89 5.43
N ALA A 46 -8.76 2.74 4.65
CA ALA A 46 -8.21 3.82 3.85
C ALA A 46 -9.23 4.40 2.86
N MET A 47 -10.00 3.54 2.19
CA MET A 47 -11.06 3.96 1.27
C MET A 47 -12.21 4.63 2.00
N ARG A 48 -12.69 4.06 3.11
CA ARG A 48 -13.83 4.58 3.88
C ARG A 48 -13.58 5.99 4.40
N TYR A 49 -12.39 6.24 4.97
CA TYR A 49 -12.02 7.54 5.54
C TYR A 49 -11.24 8.43 4.57
N ARG A 50 -11.10 8.02 3.30
CA ARG A 50 -10.34 8.73 2.26
C ARG A 50 -8.91 9.11 2.68
N VAL A 51 -8.28 8.29 3.52
CA VAL A 51 -6.91 8.53 3.98
C VAL A 51 -5.90 7.95 3.00
N ARG A 52 -4.89 8.75 2.66
CA ARG A 52 -3.82 8.33 1.75
C ARG A 52 -2.84 7.42 2.48
N ILE A 53 -2.73 6.17 2.04
CA ILE A 53 -1.65 5.28 2.50
C ILE A 53 -0.30 5.84 1.99
N PRO A 54 0.71 5.98 2.88
CA PRO A 54 2.07 6.38 2.51
C PRO A 54 2.67 5.55 1.37
N ARG A 55 3.61 6.13 0.63
CA ARG A 55 4.20 5.48 -0.56
C ARG A 55 5.00 4.22 -0.20
N GLU A 56 5.74 4.27 0.90
CA GLU A 56 6.52 3.15 1.47
C GLU A 56 5.63 1.95 1.75
N LEU A 57 4.57 2.15 2.54
CA LEU A 57 3.60 1.10 2.86
C LEU A 57 2.85 0.58 1.64
N LYS A 58 2.58 1.42 0.64
CA LYS A 58 1.99 0.92 -0.62
C LYS A 58 2.94 -0.04 -1.33
N ALA A 59 4.26 0.10 -1.19
CA ALA A 59 5.22 -0.71 -1.92
C ALA A 59 5.42 -2.11 -1.32
N THR A 60 4.97 -2.36 -0.09
CA THR A 60 5.16 -3.64 0.60
C THR A 60 4.16 -4.73 0.18
N TYR A 61 3.10 -4.40 -0.57
CA TYR A 61 2.11 -5.38 -1.01
C TYR A 61 1.65 -5.16 -2.47
N CYS A 62 1.08 -6.22 -3.04
CA CYS A 62 0.50 -6.20 -4.37
C CYS A 62 -0.89 -5.54 -4.37
N LYS A 63 -1.10 -4.54 -5.23
CA LYS A 63 -2.39 -3.83 -5.33
C LYS A 63 -3.53 -4.67 -5.90
N LYS A 64 -3.22 -5.75 -6.63
CA LYS A 64 -4.21 -6.63 -7.27
C LYS A 64 -4.69 -7.71 -6.28
N CYS A 65 -3.80 -8.61 -5.88
CA CYS A 65 -4.16 -9.76 -5.03
C CYS A 65 -4.00 -9.50 -3.52
N LEU A 66 -3.57 -8.30 -3.12
CA LEU A 66 -3.31 -7.93 -1.72
C LEU A 66 -2.21 -8.76 -1.03
N TYR A 67 -1.41 -9.48 -1.81
CA TYR A 67 -0.27 -10.26 -1.33
C TYR A 67 0.79 -9.33 -0.71
N PRO A 68 1.08 -9.43 0.61
CA PRO A 68 2.25 -8.80 1.21
C PRO A 68 3.51 -9.46 0.63
N TYR A 69 4.44 -8.67 0.10
CA TYR A 69 5.59 -9.21 -0.62
C TYR A 69 6.54 -9.96 0.33
N LYS A 70 6.52 -11.29 0.26
CA LYS A 70 7.54 -12.18 0.83
C LYS A 70 8.80 -12.18 -0.04
N ALA A 71 9.96 -12.40 0.59
CA ALA A 71 11.23 -12.55 -0.13
C ALA A 71 11.11 -13.59 -1.25
N GLY A 72 11.66 -13.30 -2.42
CA GLY A 72 11.61 -14.17 -3.60
C GLY A 72 10.25 -14.25 -4.32
N LYS A 73 9.17 -13.65 -3.79
CA LYS A 73 7.81 -13.66 -4.40
C LYS A 73 7.46 -12.36 -5.14
N PHE A 74 8.46 -11.50 -5.37
CA PHE A 74 8.36 -10.32 -6.21
C PHE A 74 9.66 -10.09 -6.97
N ARG A 75 9.56 -9.40 -8.10
CA ARG A 75 10.70 -9.03 -8.93
C ARG A 75 10.72 -7.52 -9.09
N VAL A 76 11.86 -6.89 -8.80
CA VAL A 76 12.07 -5.46 -9.02
C VAL A 76 13.00 -5.29 -10.22
N ARG A 77 12.58 -4.50 -11.21
CA ARG A 77 13.41 -4.09 -12.35
C ARG A 77 13.46 -2.58 -12.40
N VAL A 78 14.65 -2.01 -12.58
CA VAL A 78 14.83 -0.58 -12.81
C VAL A 78 15.22 -0.37 -14.27
N ARG A 79 14.36 0.28 -15.05
CA ARG A 79 14.63 0.61 -16.46
C ARG A 79 13.95 1.92 -16.85
N LYS A 80 14.57 2.67 -17.78
CA LYS A 80 13.98 3.88 -18.41
C LYS A 80 13.35 4.84 -17.38
N SER A 81 14.09 5.14 -16.30
CA SER A 81 13.66 6.03 -15.19
C SER A 81 12.39 5.57 -14.44
N ARG A 82 12.11 4.27 -14.42
CA ARG A 82 10.97 3.67 -13.72
C ARG A 82 11.40 2.43 -12.95
N VAL A 83 10.82 2.25 -11.78
CA VAL A 83 10.87 1.02 -10.99
C VAL A 83 9.64 0.18 -11.33
N ILE A 84 9.86 -1.03 -11.84
CA ILE A 84 8.80 -1.98 -12.17
C ILE A 84 8.84 -3.07 -11.11
N ILE A 85 7.78 -3.16 -10.30
CA ILE A 85 7.60 -4.18 -9.28
C ILE A 85 6.60 -5.19 -9.85
N THR A 86 7.04 -6.42 -10.07
CA THR A 86 6.19 -7.52 -10.55
C THR A 86 5.87 -8.45 -9.40
N CYS A 87 4.59 -8.70 -9.16
CA CYS A 87 4.14 -9.70 -8.21
C CYS A 87 4.23 -11.08 -8.85
N LEU A 88 5.07 -11.97 -8.32
CA LEU A 88 5.22 -13.33 -8.83
C LEU A 88 4.10 -14.27 -8.38
N ASN A 89 3.18 -13.78 -7.53
CA ASN A 89 1.99 -14.53 -7.12
C ASN A 89 0.82 -14.41 -8.11
N CYS A 90 0.66 -13.25 -8.76
CA CYS A 90 -0.49 -12.99 -9.65
C CYS A 90 -0.14 -12.33 -10.99
N GLY A 91 1.15 -12.12 -11.26
CA GLY A 91 1.65 -11.48 -12.48
C GLY A 91 1.44 -9.96 -12.56
N PHE A 92 0.84 -9.32 -11.56
CA PHE A 92 0.58 -7.87 -11.61
C PHE A 92 1.87 -7.06 -11.61
N GLU A 93 2.01 -6.17 -12.59
CA GLU A 93 3.12 -5.23 -12.69
C GLU A 93 2.72 -3.83 -12.21
N ARG A 94 3.49 -3.28 -11.28
CA ARG A 94 3.37 -1.90 -10.84
C ARG A 94 4.57 -1.09 -11.30
N ARG A 95 4.31 0.01 -12.00
CA ARG A 95 5.34 0.93 -12.48
C ARG A 95 5.35 2.20 -11.63
N ILE A 96 6.50 2.53 -11.04
CA ILE A 96 6.72 3.71 -10.21
C ILE A 96 7.78 4.57 -10.90
N PRO A 97 7.45 5.78 -11.38
CA PRO A 97 8.44 6.66 -11.98
C PRO A 97 9.43 7.18 -10.93
N ILE A 98 10.72 7.19 -11.27
CA ILE A 98 11.80 7.67 -10.39
C ILE A 98 11.86 9.20 -10.41
N ARG A 99 11.69 9.79 -11.59
CA ARG A 99 11.52 11.25 -11.73
C ARG A 99 10.03 11.57 -11.58
N PRO A 100 9.65 12.58 -10.77
CA PRO A 100 8.29 13.12 -10.87
C PRO A 100 8.06 13.51 -12.33
N LYS A 101 6.89 13.18 -12.90
CA LYS A 101 6.46 13.82 -14.15
C LYS A 101 6.71 15.32 -13.96
N ARG A 102 7.44 15.97 -14.87
CA ARG A 102 7.59 17.43 -14.86
C ARG A 102 6.20 17.98 -14.59
N VAL A 103 6.01 18.61 -13.43
CA VAL A 103 4.79 19.34 -13.17
C VAL A 103 4.86 20.45 -14.20
N ASN A 104 4.07 20.36 -15.28
CA ASN A 104 3.83 21.53 -16.11
C ASN A 104 3.15 22.52 -15.18
N ARG A 105 3.95 23.38 -14.54
CA ARG A 105 3.49 24.68 -14.07
C ARG A 105 3.00 25.36 -15.33
N LYS A 106 1.69 25.32 -15.57
CA LYS A 106 1.06 26.33 -16.40
C LYS A 106 1.40 27.65 -15.69
N VAL A 107 2.28 28.42 -16.33
CA VAL A 107 2.44 29.85 -16.06
C VAL A 107 1.13 30.52 -16.44
#